data_AF-A0A3M1V864-F1
#
_entry.id   AF-A0A3M1V864-F1
#
_cell.length_a   1.000
_cell.length_b   1.000
_cell.length_c   1.000
_cell.angle_alpha   90.00
_cell.angle_beta   90.00
_cell.angle_gamma   90.00
#
_symmetry.space_group_name_H-M   'P 1'
#
loop_
_entity.id
_entity.type
_entity.pdbx_description
1 polymer ?
#
loop_
_entity_poly.entity_id
_entity_poly.type
_entity_poly.pdbx_seq_one_letter_code
_entity_poly.pdbx_strand_id
1 'polypeptide(L)'
;HRILYGPTLREFVLGELAGPLLVQQARNRPAVICCDSLDFLSLRRSVEIPVLALFVRDACEAPATAAPRGLRFDTWDSYRLAVLEEFAADLDTARSVLEQVHAAVDLLEPFDRVQQALREAVRGGQGAA
;
A
#
# COMPACT_ATOMS: atom_id res chain seq x y z
N HIS A 1 2.67 -31.69 1.91
CA HIS A 1 3.68 -30.66 2.22
C HIS A 1 3.19 -29.25 1.87
N ARG A 2 2.21 -28.66 2.58
CA ARG A 2 1.81 -27.26 2.36
C ARG A 2 0.95 -26.74 3.52
N ILE A 3 1.58 -26.47 4.67
CA ILE A 3 0.96 -25.69 5.77
C ILE A 3 2.07 -24.90 6.50
N LEU A 4 2.84 -24.06 5.78
CA LEU A 4 3.89 -23.22 6.40
C LEU A 4 3.70 -21.72 6.19
N TYR A 5 2.65 -21.29 5.48
CA TYR A 5 2.37 -19.87 5.29
C TYR A 5 1.07 -19.57 6.02
N GLY A 6 1.16 -19.27 7.31
CA GLY A 6 0.03 -18.80 8.11
C GLY A 6 -0.29 -17.34 7.79
N PRO A 7 -0.34 -16.43 8.78
CA PRO A 7 -0.67 -15.00 8.55
C PRO A 7 0.26 -14.27 7.58
N THR A 8 1.45 -14.81 7.29
CA THR A 8 2.45 -14.27 6.34
C THR A 8 2.21 -14.65 4.87
N LEU A 9 1.24 -15.54 4.59
CA LEU A 9 0.94 -15.93 3.21
C LEU A 9 0.49 -14.75 2.35
N ARG A 10 -0.29 -13.84 2.95
CA ARG A 10 -0.83 -12.68 2.24
C ARG A 10 0.28 -11.70 1.87
N GLU A 11 1.16 -11.38 2.80
CA GLU A 11 2.37 -10.58 2.57
C GLU A 11 3.24 -11.17 1.46
N PHE A 12 3.50 -12.48 1.50
CA PHE A 12 4.29 -13.17 0.47
C PHE A 12 3.64 -13.10 -0.92
N VAL A 13 2.35 -13.41 -1.02
CA VAL A 13 1.64 -13.38 -2.31
C VAL A 13 1.58 -11.97 -2.88
N LEU A 14 1.27 -10.97 -2.05
CA LEU A 14 1.07 -9.60 -2.50
C LEU A 14 2.39 -8.87 -2.75
N GLY A 15 3.32 -8.95 -1.80
CA GLY A 15 4.59 -8.22 -1.86
C GLY A 15 5.68 -8.91 -2.66
N GLU A 16 5.76 -10.25 -2.66
CA GLU A 16 6.86 -10.96 -3.33
C GLU A 16 6.48 -11.56 -4.69
N LEU A 17 5.22 -11.97 -4.89
CA LEU A 17 4.79 -12.59 -6.15
C LEU A 17 4.07 -11.61 -7.09
N ALA A 18 3.02 -10.93 -6.60
CA ALA A 18 2.18 -10.07 -7.44
C ALA A 18 2.79 -8.69 -7.66
N GLY A 19 3.27 -8.05 -6.58
CA GLY A 19 3.80 -6.68 -6.61
C GLY A 19 4.90 -6.45 -7.65
N PRO A 20 5.97 -7.28 -7.72
CA PRO A 20 7.04 -7.07 -8.69
C PRO A 20 6.57 -7.16 -10.14
N LEU A 21 5.61 -8.04 -10.44
CA LEU A 21 5.03 -8.16 -11.79
C LEU A 21 4.25 -6.89 -12.18
N LEU A 22 3.48 -6.33 -11.24
CA LEU A 22 2.75 -5.07 -11.48
C LEU A 22 3.71 -3.91 -11.73
N VAL A 23 4.82 -3.84 -10.98
CA VAL A 23 5.86 -2.82 -11.17
C VAL A 23 6.54 -2.97 -12.53
N GLN A 24 6.82 -4.20 -12.98
CA GLN A 24 7.41 -4.45 -14.30
C GLN A 24 6.47 -4.08 -15.47
N GLN A 25 5.16 -4.21 -15.27
CA GLN A 25 4.16 -3.84 -16.27
C GLN A 25 3.84 -2.34 -16.30
N ALA A 26 4.28 -1.58 -15.30
CA ALA A 26 4.08 -0.15 -15.26
C ALA A 26 4.79 0.53 -16.44
N ARG A 27 4.03 1.32 -17.22
CA ARG A 27 4.56 1.99 -18.42
C ARG A 27 5.69 2.98 -18.13
N ASN A 28 5.62 3.63 -16.97
CA ASN A 28 6.61 4.58 -16.49
C ASN A 28 7.15 4.10 -15.15
N ARG A 29 8.42 4.37 -14.83
CA ARG A 29 8.99 4.10 -13.52
C ARG A 29 8.39 5.10 -12.51
N PRO A 30 7.56 4.67 -11.54
CA PRO A 30 7.02 5.60 -10.55
C PRO A 30 8.13 6.13 -9.63
N ALA A 31 7.95 7.37 -9.15
CA ALA A 31 8.84 7.95 -8.13
C ALA A 31 8.57 7.38 -6.73
N VAL A 32 7.32 6.96 -6.48
CA VAL A 32 6.86 6.36 -5.23
C VAL A 32 5.69 5.42 -5.51
N ILE A 33 5.59 4.32 -4.77
CA ILE A 33 4.46 3.39 -4.80
C ILE A 33 3.66 3.57 -3.51
N CYS A 34 2.37 3.87 -3.63
CA CYS A 34 1.44 3.98 -2.51
C CYS A 34 0.49 2.78 -2.52
N CYS A 35 0.24 2.20 -1.35
CA CYS A 35 -0.68 1.09 -1.15
C CYS A 35 -1.69 1.41 -0.04
N ASP A 36 -2.87 0.79 -0.11
CA ASP A 36 -3.93 0.88 0.91
C ASP A 36 -3.86 -0.28 1.93
N SER A 37 -2.76 -1.05 1.93
CA SER A 37 -2.53 -2.16 2.86
C SER A 37 -1.07 -2.28 3.26
N LEU A 38 -0.83 -2.63 4.53
CA LEU A 38 0.51 -2.91 5.07
C LEU A 38 1.15 -4.16 4.44
N ASP A 39 0.33 -5.10 3.93
CA ASP A 39 0.81 -6.37 3.36
C ASP A 39 1.71 -6.18 2.13
N PHE A 40 1.61 -5.03 1.46
CA PHE A 40 2.41 -4.70 0.29
C PHE A 40 3.75 -4.06 0.62
N LEU A 41 4.02 -3.70 1.88
CA LEU A 41 5.26 -3.02 2.25
C LEU A 41 6.51 -3.90 2.00
N SER A 42 6.36 -5.22 2.07
CA SER A 42 7.43 -6.18 1.73
C SER A 42 7.89 -6.08 0.27
N LEU A 43 7.07 -5.53 -0.65
CA LEU A 43 7.45 -5.24 -2.03
C LEU A 43 8.73 -4.41 -2.11
N ARG A 44 8.95 -3.51 -1.14
CA ARG A 44 10.14 -2.65 -1.11
C ARG A 44 11.45 -3.43 -1.09
N ARG A 45 11.46 -4.67 -0.59
CA ARG A 45 12.64 -5.56 -0.62
C ARG A 45 12.99 -6.05 -2.01
N SER A 46 12.03 -6.05 -2.92
CA SER A 46 12.16 -6.56 -4.29
C SER A 46 12.26 -5.46 -5.34
N VAL A 47 12.05 -4.19 -4.97
CA VAL A 47 12.11 -3.05 -5.88
C VAL A 47 12.90 -1.89 -5.28
N GLU A 48 13.59 -1.11 -6.13
CA GLU A 48 14.36 0.06 -5.67
C GLU A 48 13.48 1.30 -5.40
N ILE A 49 12.22 1.26 -5.83
CA ILE A 49 11.30 2.40 -5.74
C ILE A 49 10.73 2.44 -4.32
N PRO A 50 10.68 3.61 -3.66
CA PRO A 50 10.05 3.76 -2.34
C PRO A 50 8.62 3.22 -2.32
N VAL A 51 8.29 2.41 -1.31
CA VAL A 51 6.95 1.84 -1.11
C VAL A 51 6.43 2.26 0.26
N LEU A 52 5.24 2.85 0.30
CA LEU A 52 4.54 3.16 1.53
C LEU A 52 3.09 2.72 1.49
N ALA A 53 2.53 2.56 2.68
CA ALA A 53 1.10 2.44 2.88
C ALA A 53 0.53 3.78 3.33
N LEU A 54 -0.62 4.16 2.75
CA LEU A 54 -1.29 5.43 2.96
C LEU A 54 -2.69 5.18 3.49
N PHE A 55 -3.05 5.86 4.58
CA PHE A 55 -4.36 5.75 5.23
C PHE A 55 -4.86 7.12 5.67
N VAL A 56 -6.17 7.24 5.94
CA VAL A 56 -6.71 8.38 6.68
C VAL A 56 -6.13 8.36 8.09
N ARG A 57 -5.66 9.52 8.57
CA ARG A 57 -5.00 9.68 9.88
C ARG A 57 -5.75 9.01 11.02
N ASP A 58 -7.05 9.27 11.10
CA ASP A 58 -7.91 8.86 12.23
C ASP A 58 -8.69 7.56 11.98
N ALA A 59 -8.60 6.97 10.78
CA ALA A 59 -9.32 5.73 10.47
C ALA A 59 -8.65 4.48 11.04
N CYS A 60 -7.34 4.53 11.29
CA CYS A 60 -6.65 3.46 12.00
C CYS A 60 -6.80 3.69 13.51
N GLU A 61 -7.78 3.04 14.13
CA GLU A 61 -7.58 2.55 15.50
C GLU A 61 -6.23 1.82 15.47
N ALA A 62 -5.20 2.41 16.11
CA ALA A 62 -3.96 1.71 16.28
C ALA A 62 -4.32 0.36 16.92
N PRO A 63 -3.92 -0.79 16.35
CA PRO A 63 -4.27 -2.06 16.95
C PRO A 63 -3.82 -2.00 18.41
N ALA A 64 -4.76 -2.18 19.35
CA ALA A 64 -4.50 -2.13 20.79
C ALA A 64 -3.43 -3.15 21.22
N THR A 65 -3.10 -4.08 20.33
CA THR A 65 -1.96 -4.95 20.36
C THR A 65 -0.83 -4.36 19.52
N ALA A 66 0.24 -3.92 20.16
CA ALA A 66 1.58 -3.58 19.64
C ALA A 66 1.68 -3.46 18.10
N ALA A 67 1.99 -2.24 17.62
CA ALA A 67 2.31 -1.98 16.22
C ALA A 67 3.10 -3.14 15.59
N PRO A 68 2.73 -3.61 14.38
CA PRO A 68 3.44 -4.72 13.74
C PRO A 68 4.94 -4.45 13.77
N ARG A 69 5.72 -5.39 14.34
CA ARG A 69 7.16 -5.20 14.51
C ARG A 69 7.80 -4.95 13.14
N GLY A 70 8.73 -3.98 13.08
CA GLY A 70 9.46 -3.66 11.86
C GLY A 70 8.74 -2.71 10.90
N LEU A 71 7.71 -2.01 11.37
CA LEU A 71 7.08 -0.90 10.63
C LEU A 71 7.36 0.44 11.31
N ARG A 72 7.63 1.45 10.51
CA ARG A 72 7.68 2.84 10.93
C ARG A 72 6.42 3.55 10.48
N PHE A 73 5.79 4.26 11.41
CA PHE A 73 4.61 5.08 11.14
C PHE A 73 4.96 6.55 11.24
N ASP A 74 4.29 7.37 10.42
CA ASP A 74 4.31 8.82 10.52
C ASP A 74 2.92 9.38 10.17
N THR A 75 2.69 10.64 10.51
CA THR A 75 1.46 11.36 10.17
C THR A 75 1.80 12.64 9.41
N TRP A 76 1.05 12.91 8.36
CA TRP A 76 1.23 14.09 7.53
C TRP A 76 -0.13 14.57 7.04
N ASP A 77 -0.48 15.81 7.39
CA ASP A 77 -1.80 16.41 7.12
C ASP A 77 -2.97 15.47 7.52
N SER A 78 -3.92 15.14 6.64
CA SER A 78 -5.01 14.20 6.95
C SER A 78 -4.62 12.73 6.83
N TYR A 79 -3.35 12.41 6.57
CA TYR A 79 -2.89 11.06 6.30
C TYR A 79 -2.02 10.47 7.40
N ARG A 80 -2.05 9.14 7.46
CA ARG A 80 -1.09 8.30 8.16
C ARG A 80 -0.32 7.48 7.15
N LEU A 81 1.00 7.48 7.30
CA LEU A 81 1.95 6.80 6.43
C LEU A 81 2.58 5.65 7.20
N ALA A 82 2.86 4.55 6.50
CA ALA A 82 3.66 3.46 7.04
C ALA A 82 4.67 2.95 6.01
N VAL A 83 5.87 2.62 6.48
CA VAL A 83 6.93 1.96 5.70
C VAL A 83 7.54 0.83 6.52
N LEU A 84 8.35 -0.03 5.89
CA LEU A 84 9.22 -0.92 6.65
C LEU A 84 10.28 -0.10 7.41
N GLU A 85 10.55 -0.44 8.66
CA GLU A 85 11.54 0.25 9.50
C GLU A 85 12.93 0.24 8.86
N GLU A 86 13.30 -0.86 8.19
CA GLU A 86 14.56 -0.99 7.45
C GLU A 86 14.71 0.01 6.29
N PHE A 87 13.59 0.58 5.82
CA PHE A 87 13.52 1.61 4.78
C PHE A 87 12.88 2.91 5.30
N ALA A 88 13.10 3.26 6.56
CA ALA A 88 12.53 4.47 7.18
C ALA A 88 12.75 5.76 6.38
N ALA A 89 13.85 5.88 5.65
CA ALA A 89 14.16 7.04 4.79
C ALA A 89 13.21 7.21 3.59
N ASP A 90 12.46 6.16 3.23
CA ASP A 90 11.44 6.24 2.19
C ASP A 90 10.31 7.21 2.59
N LEU A 91 10.07 7.45 3.89
CA LEU A 91 9.08 8.42 4.36
C LEU A 91 9.41 9.85 3.89
N ASP A 92 10.66 10.28 4.04
CA ASP A 92 11.08 11.63 3.65
C ASP A 92 11.02 11.79 2.13
N THR A 93 11.46 10.77 1.40
CA THR A 93 11.42 10.75 -0.07
C THR A 93 9.98 10.80 -0.57
N ALA A 94 9.11 9.95 -0.01
CA ALA A 94 7.70 9.90 -0.36
C ALA A 94 6.99 11.21 -0.04
N ARG A 95 7.23 11.80 1.14
CA ARG A 95 6.64 13.09 1.53
C ARG A 95 6.98 14.18 0.53
N SER A 96 8.25 14.31 0.16
CA SER A 96 8.71 15.31 -0.81
C SER A 96 8.02 15.17 -2.18
N VAL A 97 7.78 13.93 -2.64
CA VAL A 97 7.05 13.67 -3.89
C VAL A 97 5.55 13.95 -3.73
N LEU A 98 4.93 13.48 -2.65
CA LEU A 98 3.50 13.61 -2.42
C LEU A 98 3.08 15.06 -2.14
N GLU A 99 3.93 15.87 -1.52
CA GLU A 99 3.70 17.31 -1.31
C GLU A 99 3.43 18.06 -2.63
N GLN A 100 4.05 17.61 -3.73
CA GLN A 100 3.87 18.24 -5.05
C GLN A 100 2.51 17.92 -5.68
N VAL A 101 1.80 16.90 -5.18
CA VAL A 101 0.55 16.39 -5.79
C VAL A 101 -0.66 16.60 -4.86
N HIS A 102 -0.48 16.44 -3.54
CA HIS A 102 -1.55 16.51 -2.53
C HIS A 102 -2.28 17.86 -2.51
N ALA A 103 -1.59 18.96 -2.84
CA ALA A 103 -2.23 20.28 -2.89
C ALA A 103 -3.37 20.37 -3.92
N ALA A 104 -3.40 19.48 -4.92
CA ALA A 104 -4.38 19.49 -5.99
C ALA A 104 -5.29 18.24 -6.00
N VAL A 105 -4.93 17.17 -5.29
CA VAL A 105 -5.57 15.85 -5.41
C VAL A 105 -5.66 15.16 -4.06
N ASP A 106 -6.82 14.58 -3.75
CA ASP A 106 -6.97 13.62 -2.65
C ASP A 106 -6.22 12.32 -3.00
N LEU A 107 -5.20 11.99 -2.20
CA LEU A 107 -4.32 10.85 -2.46
C LEU A 107 -5.00 9.50 -2.23
N LEU A 108 -6.14 9.45 -1.52
CA LEU A 108 -6.87 8.22 -1.25
C LEU A 108 -7.98 7.93 -2.27
N GLU A 109 -8.51 8.97 -2.92
CA GLU A 109 -9.56 8.85 -3.95
C GLU A 109 -9.25 7.79 -5.04
N PRO A 110 -8.01 7.65 -5.55
CA PRO A 110 -7.71 6.62 -6.55
C PRO A 110 -8.00 5.19 -6.06
N PHE A 111 -7.75 4.90 -4.78
CA PHE A 111 -8.04 3.59 -4.19
C PHE A 111 -9.55 3.37 -4.10
N ASP A 112 -10.29 4.37 -3.63
CA ASP A 112 -11.75 4.29 -3.52
C ASP A 112 -12.41 4.02 -4.87
N ARG A 113 -11.95 4.70 -5.93
CA ARG A 113 -12.46 4.53 -7.29
C ARG A 113 -12.19 3.12 -7.83
N VAL A 114 -11.00 2.55 -7.59
CA VAL A 114 -10.69 1.17 -7.97
C VAL A 114 -11.58 0.18 -7.20
N GLN A 115 -11.73 0.37 -5.89
CA GLN A 115 -12.59 -0.48 -5.06
C GLN A 115 -14.06 -0.40 -5.47
N GLN A 116 -14.53 0.77 -5.90
CA GLN A 116 -15.88 0.95 -6.43
C GLN A 116 -16.07 0.18 -7.74
N ALA A 117 -15.18 0.37 -8.71
CA ALA A 117 -15.25 -0.32 -10.00
C ALA A 117 -15.20 -1.85 -9.85
N LEU A 118 -14.36 -2.37 -8.94
CA LEU A 118 -14.31 -3.80 -8.62
C LEU A 118 -15.63 -4.30 -8.02
N ARG A 119 -16.21 -3.56 -7.06
CA ARG A 119 -17.51 -3.91 -6.46
C ARG A 119 -18.63 -3.94 -7.50
N GLU A 120 -18.65 -3.00 -8.43
CA GLU A 120 -19.62 -2.95 -9.52
C GLU A 120 -19.45 -4.12 -10.50
N ALA A 121 -18.22 -4.44 -10.89
CA ALA A 121 -17.93 -5.56 -11.79
C ALA A 121 -18.34 -6.92 -11.20
N VAL A 122 -18.08 -7.16 -9.91
CA VAL A 122 -18.48 -8.39 -9.22
C VAL A 122 -20.00 -8.53 -9.15
N ARG A 123 -20.72 -7.44 -8.87
CA ARG A 123 -22.20 -7.44 -8.85
C ARG A 123 -22.79 -7.63 -10.25
N GLY A 124 -22.22 -6.98 -11.26
CA GLY A 124 -22.65 -7.11 -12.65
C GLY A 124 -22.47 -8.52 -13.21
N GLY A 125 -21.42 -9.24 -12.79
CA GLY A 125 -21.21 -10.64 -13.16
C GLY A 125 -22.17 -11.63 -12.49
N GLN A 126 -22.79 -11.27 -11.37
CA GLN A 126 -23.76 -12.11 -10.65
C GLN A 126 -25.21 -11.95 -11.14
N GLY A 127 -25.51 -10.94 -11.98
CA GLY A 127 -26.83 -10.76 -12.61
C GLY A 127 -26.98 -11.41 -13.99
N ALA A 128 -25.94 -12.10 -14.48
CA ALA A 128 -25.87 -12.72 -15.80
C ALA A 128 -25.74 -14.25 -15.78
N ALA A 129 -26.06 -14.89 -14.65
CA ALA A 129 -26.01 -16.35 -14.46
C ALA A 129 -27.39 -16.95 -14.20
#